data_AF-A0A5M5ZMP0-F1
#
_entry.id   AF-A0A5M5ZMP0-F1
#
_cell.length_a   1.000
_cell.length_b   1.000
_cell.length_c   1.000
_cell.angle_alpha   90.00
_cell.angle_beta   90.00
_cell.angle_gamma   90.00
#
_symmetry.space_group_name_H-M   'P 1'
#
loop_
_entity.id
_entity.type
_entity.pdbx_description
1 polymer ?
#
loop_
_entity_poly.entity_id
_entity_poly.type
_entity_poly.pdbx_seq_one_letter_code
_entity_poly.pdbx_strand_id
1 'polypeptide(L)'
;MKLNELAIIGVAATTVVSCTPAKTEYASYELYPVRSGSLTEMEYTPAATQFTLWAPTADEVRLMLFEAGDGGHAYETISMESSEEGTWKTKVEKDLIGKFYTFNVKINDKWLG
;
A
#
# COMPACT_ATOMS: atom_id res chain seq x y z
N MET A 1 -30.18 2.08 54.89
CA MET A 1 -31.03 2.50 53.76
C MET A 1 -30.34 3.69 53.10
N LYS A 2 -29.44 3.42 52.15
CA LYS A 2 -29.52 3.83 50.73
C LYS A 2 -29.62 5.35 50.53
N LEU A 3 -28.57 5.95 49.96
CA LEU A 3 -28.67 6.64 48.67
C LEU A 3 -27.32 6.53 47.93
N ASN A 4 -27.39 6.27 46.64
CA ASN A 4 -26.28 5.92 45.76
C ASN A 4 -25.75 7.19 45.10
N GLU A 5 -24.42 7.37 45.05
CA GLU A 5 -23.80 8.36 44.19
C GLU A 5 -23.47 7.72 42.84
N LEU A 6 -24.24 8.08 41.81
CA LEU A 6 -23.89 7.83 40.42
C LEU A 6 -22.73 8.77 40.02
N ALA A 7 -21.51 8.26 40.06
CA ALA A 7 -20.41 8.85 39.30
C ALA A 7 -20.57 8.43 37.83
N ILE A 8 -21.16 9.31 37.02
CA ILE A 8 -21.20 9.16 35.57
C ILE A 8 -19.79 9.49 35.06
N ILE A 9 -18.97 8.45 34.85
CA ILE A 9 -17.70 8.58 34.14
C ILE A 9 -18.03 8.69 32.66
N GLY A 10 -18.08 9.94 32.16
CA GLY A 10 -18.25 10.22 30.74
C GLY A 10 -17.01 9.77 29.97
N VAL A 11 -17.09 8.63 29.27
CA VAL A 11 -16.08 8.21 28.31
C VAL A 11 -16.30 9.03 27.04
N ALA A 12 -15.44 10.02 26.81
CA ALA A 12 -15.42 10.75 25.54
C ALA A 12 -14.87 9.82 24.45
N ALA A 13 -15.75 9.30 23.61
CA ALA A 13 -15.37 8.52 22.44
C ALA A 13 -14.75 9.46 21.38
N THR A 14 -13.42 9.49 21.30
CA THR A 14 -12.72 10.16 20.21
C THR A 14 -12.88 9.32 18.94
N THR A 15 -13.78 9.73 18.05
CA THR A 15 -13.94 9.11 16.74
C THR A 15 -12.67 9.37 15.92
N VAL A 16 -11.85 8.34 15.73
CA VAL A 16 -10.76 8.38 14.77
C VAL A 16 -11.38 8.44 13.37
N VAL A 17 -11.29 9.60 12.72
CA VAL A 17 -11.68 9.75 11.31
C VAL A 17 -10.56 9.11 10.49
N SER A 18 -10.76 7.85 10.09
CA SER A 18 -9.88 7.19 9.13
C SER A 18 -10.13 7.83 7.76
N CYS A 19 -9.16 8.59 7.27
CA CYS A 19 -9.20 9.19 5.95
C CYS A 19 -8.76 8.12 4.94
N THR A 20 -9.70 7.40 4.34
CA THR A 20 -9.37 6.51 3.21
C THR A 20 -9.26 7.37 1.95
N PRO A 21 -8.16 7.25 1.16
CA PRO A 21 -8.05 7.92 -0.12
C PRO A 21 -9.25 7.59 -1.01
N ALA A 22 -9.82 8.60 -1.67
CA ALA A 22 -10.91 8.40 -2.60
C ALA A 22 -10.44 7.58 -3.80
N LYS A 23 -11.17 6.52 -4.12
CA LYS A 23 -10.95 5.68 -5.31
C LYS A 23 -11.06 6.54 -6.57
N THR A 24 -10.04 6.49 -7.43
CA THR A 24 -10.04 7.24 -8.69
C THR A 24 -10.56 6.34 -9.81
N GLU A 25 -11.76 6.66 -10.32
CA GLU A 25 -12.31 6.01 -11.51
C GLU A 25 -12.04 6.88 -12.75
N TYR A 26 -11.68 6.22 -13.86
CA TYR A 26 -11.39 6.88 -15.12
C TYR A 26 -12.35 6.36 -16.20
N ALA A 27 -12.94 7.28 -16.97
CA ALA A 27 -13.87 6.92 -18.04
C ALA A 27 -13.18 6.34 -19.29
N SER A 28 -11.88 6.58 -19.46
CA SER A 28 -11.07 6.05 -20.58
C SER A 28 -9.59 6.04 -20.22
N TYR A 29 -8.80 5.29 -21.00
CA TYR A 29 -7.34 5.20 -20.84
C TYR A 29 -6.63 6.55 -21.07
N GLU A 30 -7.19 7.43 -21.89
CA GLU A 30 -6.62 8.76 -22.18
C GLU A 30 -6.63 9.69 -20.96
N LEU A 31 -7.46 9.37 -19.96
CA LEU A 31 -7.57 10.13 -18.71
C LEU A 31 -6.61 9.64 -17.63
N TYR A 32 -5.85 8.57 -17.88
CA TYR A 32 -4.84 8.11 -16.92
C TYR A 32 -3.76 9.18 -16.73
N PRO A 33 -3.30 9.40 -15.49
CA PRO A 33 -2.27 10.38 -15.21
C PRO A 33 -1.00 10.00 -15.96
N VAL A 34 -0.57 10.90 -16.85
CA VAL A 34 0.72 10.79 -17.53
C VAL A 34 1.78 11.33 -16.59
N ARG A 35 2.82 10.54 -16.37
CA ARG A 35 3.90 10.94 -15.47
C ARG A 35 4.78 12.00 -16.10
N SER A 36 5.19 12.97 -15.28
CA SER A 36 6.07 14.06 -15.71
C SER A 36 7.53 13.62 -15.88
N GLY A 37 7.92 12.45 -15.33
CA GLY A 37 9.26 11.87 -15.43
C GLY A 37 9.29 10.37 -15.70
N SER A 38 10.50 9.81 -15.82
CA SER A 38 10.73 8.37 -15.96
C SER A 38 10.30 7.58 -14.71
N LEU A 39 9.93 6.30 -14.86
CA LEU A 39 9.81 5.39 -13.70
C LEU A 39 11.13 4.67 -13.54
N THR A 40 11.63 4.62 -12.31
CA THR A 40 12.50 3.54 -11.89
C THR A 40 11.68 2.64 -10.98
N GLU A 41 11.42 1.41 -11.41
CA GLU A 41 10.59 0.47 -10.65
C GLU A 41 11.24 0.09 -9.31
N MET A 42 12.56 -0.10 -9.32
CA MET A 42 13.33 -0.52 -8.15
C MET A 42 14.68 0.18 -8.10
N GLU A 43 14.98 0.78 -6.96
CA GLU A 43 16.30 1.36 -6.65
C GLU A 43 16.88 0.64 -5.45
N TYR A 44 17.98 -0.08 -5.66
CA TYR A 44 18.60 -0.94 -4.65
C TYR A 44 19.87 -0.32 -4.05
N THR A 45 20.00 -0.48 -2.74
CA THR A 45 21.25 -0.38 -1.99
C THR A 45 21.29 -1.51 -0.94
N PRO A 46 22.47 -1.89 -0.42
CA PRO A 46 22.53 -2.86 0.69
C PRO A 46 21.79 -2.41 1.96
N ALA A 47 21.56 -1.10 2.14
CA ALA A 47 20.84 -0.58 3.31
C ALA A 47 19.31 -0.61 3.13
N ALA A 48 18.83 -0.42 1.89
CA ALA A 48 17.41 -0.39 1.58
C ALA A 48 17.14 -0.51 0.07
N THR A 49 15.93 -0.98 -0.26
CA THR A 49 15.39 -0.97 -1.63
C THR A 49 14.10 -0.16 -1.69
N GLN A 50 14.03 0.80 -2.61
CA GLN A 50 12.82 1.56 -2.91
C GLN A 50 12.11 0.91 -4.09
N PHE A 51 10.81 0.70 -3.97
CA PHE A 51 9.96 0.19 -5.04
C PHE A 51 8.94 1.25 -5.45
N THR A 52 8.68 1.36 -6.75
CA THR A 52 7.68 2.25 -7.34
C THR A 52 6.89 1.50 -8.41
N LEU A 53 5.57 1.52 -8.32
CA LEU A 53 4.68 0.98 -9.34
C LEU A 53 3.74 2.07 -9.84
N TRP A 54 3.58 2.21 -11.15
CA TRP A 54 2.48 3.02 -11.70
C TRP A 54 1.24 2.15 -11.86
N ALA A 55 0.23 2.40 -11.04
CA ALA A 55 -1.02 1.66 -11.01
C ALA A 55 -2.17 2.62 -10.66
N PRO A 56 -2.54 3.54 -11.57
CA PRO A 56 -3.47 4.64 -11.28
C PRO A 56 -4.88 4.17 -10.92
N THR A 57 -5.26 2.96 -11.35
CA THR A 57 -6.57 2.35 -11.09
C THR A 57 -6.60 1.43 -9.87
N ALA A 58 -5.48 1.27 -9.17
CA ALA A 58 -5.40 0.39 -8.01
C ALA A 58 -6.17 0.97 -6.82
N ASP A 59 -6.89 0.11 -6.11
CA ASP A 59 -7.46 0.40 -4.80
C ASP A 59 -6.41 0.23 -3.70
N GLU A 60 -5.57 -0.81 -3.84
CA GLU A 60 -4.44 -1.14 -2.97
C GLU A 60 -3.33 -1.79 -3.80
N VAL A 61 -2.08 -1.60 -3.38
CA VAL A 61 -0.93 -2.32 -3.93
C VAL A 61 -0.12 -2.94 -2.80
N ARG A 62 0.33 -4.18 -3.01
CA ARG A 62 1.25 -4.88 -2.11
C ARG A 62 2.50 -5.31 -2.86
N LEU A 63 3.64 -5.11 -2.23
CA LEU A 63 4.90 -5.74 -2.60
C LEU A 63 4.98 -7.11 -1.92
N MET A 64 5.22 -8.16 -2.69
CA MET A 64 5.38 -9.52 -2.20
C MET A 64 6.83 -9.95 -2.40
N LEU A 65 7.51 -10.40 -1.34
CA LEU A 65 8.91 -10.83 -1.37
C LEU A 65 9.04 -12.35 -1.26
N PHE A 66 9.96 -12.93 -2.04
CA PHE A 66 10.13 -14.38 -2.18
C PHE A 66 11.60 -14.78 -2.07
N GLU A 67 11.82 -16.00 -1.55
CA GLU A 67 13.15 -16.61 -1.43
C GLU A 67 13.66 -17.17 -2.77
N ALA A 68 12.76 -17.61 -3.64
CA ALA A 68 13.08 -18.19 -4.94
C ALA A 68 12.29 -17.50 -6.06
N GLY A 69 12.84 -17.50 -7.27
CA GLY A 69 12.25 -16.84 -8.44
C GLY A 69 11.18 -17.65 -9.18
N ASP A 70 11.00 -18.91 -8.80
CA ASP A 70 9.95 -19.78 -9.33
C ASP A 70 9.32 -20.59 -8.19
N GLY A 71 7.99 -20.63 -8.20
CA GLY A 71 7.18 -21.24 -7.15
C GLY A 71 7.35 -20.62 -5.76
N GLY A 72 6.77 -21.28 -4.77
CA GLY A 72 6.83 -20.85 -3.37
C GLY A 72 5.79 -19.81 -2.96
N HIS A 73 5.81 -19.46 -1.68
CA HIS A 73 4.96 -18.43 -1.08
C HIS A 73 5.80 -17.21 -0.74
N ALA A 74 5.19 -16.02 -0.80
CA ALA A 74 5.85 -14.82 -0.33
C ALA A 74 6.16 -14.97 1.16
N TYR A 75 7.41 -14.73 1.55
CA TYR A 75 7.81 -14.72 2.95
C TYR A 75 7.41 -13.40 3.64
N GLU A 76 7.17 -12.35 2.86
CA GLU A 76 6.75 -11.05 3.35
C GLU A 76 5.81 -10.38 2.33
N THR A 77 4.80 -9.67 2.83
CA THR A 77 3.87 -8.89 2.02
C THR A 77 3.73 -7.51 2.65
N ILE A 78 4.03 -6.48 1.89
CA ILE A 78 4.19 -5.10 2.37
C ILE A 78 3.20 -4.23 1.61
N SER A 79 2.29 -3.56 2.32
CA SER A 79 1.42 -2.57 1.69
C SER A 79 2.25 -1.40 1.15
N MET A 80 1.94 -0.97 -0.07
CA MET A 80 2.52 0.22 -0.67
C MET A 80 1.62 1.43 -0.43
N GLU A 81 2.23 2.61 -0.38
CA GLU A 81 1.53 3.88 -0.20
C GLU A 81 1.23 4.50 -1.55
N SER A 82 0.00 4.96 -1.76
CA SER A 82 -0.36 5.77 -2.92
C SER A 82 0.41 7.09 -2.88
N SER A 83 0.90 7.51 -4.04
CA SER A 83 1.70 8.71 -4.27
C SER A 83 1.14 9.47 -5.47
N GLU A 84 1.82 10.54 -5.88
CA GLU A 84 1.48 11.37 -7.02
C GLU A 84 1.40 10.61 -8.36
N GLU A 85 0.64 11.18 -9.30
CA GLU A 85 0.55 10.71 -10.69
C GLU A 85 0.16 9.22 -10.84
N GLY A 86 -0.61 8.69 -9.87
CA GLY A 86 -1.08 7.30 -9.87
C GLY A 86 0.00 6.28 -9.54
N THR A 87 1.09 6.71 -8.89
CA THR A 87 2.16 5.83 -8.45
C THR A 87 1.94 5.30 -7.04
N TRP A 88 2.56 4.17 -6.75
CA TRP A 88 2.58 3.51 -5.45
C TRP A 88 4.03 3.30 -5.05
N LYS A 89 4.38 3.58 -3.80
CA LYS A 89 5.76 3.53 -3.32
C LYS A 89 5.87 2.78 -2.01
N THR A 90 6.98 2.07 -1.82
CA THR A 90 7.38 1.55 -0.50
C THR A 90 8.90 1.40 -0.42
N LYS A 91 9.45 1.58 0.77
CA LYS A 91 10.88 1.41 1.05
C LYS A 91 11.05 0.26 2.02
N VAL A 92 11.89 -0.71 1.65
CA VAL A 92 12.23 -1.85 2.49
C VAL A 92 13.66 -1.69 2.97
N GLU A 93 13.85 -1.50 4.28
CA GLU A 93 15.17 -1.30 4.90
C GLU A 93 15.88 -2.64 5.16
N LYS A 94 16.14 -3.37 4.08
CA LYS A 94 16.82 -4.67 4.06
C LYS A 94 17.71 -4.76 2.83
N ASP A 95 18.77 -5.56 2.93
CA ASP A 95 19.51 -6.04 1.77
C ASP A 95 18.67 -7.11 1.06
N LEU A 96 18.18 -6.79 -0.14
CA LEU A 96 17.35 -7.67 -0.96
C LEU A 96 18.12 -8.32 -2.11
N ILE A 97 19.45 -8.29 -2.10
CA ILE A 97 20.24 -8.95 -3.14
C ILE A 97 19.92 -10.46 -3.21
N GLY A 98 19.65 -10.94 -4.42
CA GLY A 98 19.28 -12.34 -4.66
C GLY A 98 17.88 -12.75 -4.20
N LYS A 99 17.07 -11.79 -3.73
CA LYS A 99 15.64 -12.00 -3.43
C LYS A 99 14.79 -11.67 -4.66
N PHE A 100 13.57 -12.19 -4.66
CA PHE A 100 12.61 -12.02 -5.74
C PHE A 100 11.38 -11.29 -5.24
N TYR A 101 10.68 -10.58 -6.13
CA TYR A 101 9.46 -9.88 -5.76
C TYR A 101 8.43 -9.85 -6.89
N THR A 102 7.18 -9.65 -6.50
CA THR A 102 6.09 -9.28 -7.40
C THR A 102 5.24 -8.19 -6.76
N PHE A 103 4.43 -7.51 -7.57
CA PHE A 103 3.36 -6.65 -7.07
C PHE A 103 2.03 -7.38 -7.16
N ASN A 104 1.25 -7.35 -6.08
CA ASN A 104 -0.15 -7.72 -6.13
C ASN A 104 -0.99 -6.45 -6.09
N VAL A 105 -1.88 -6.30 -7.06
CA VAL A 105 -2.70 -5.10 -7.24
C VAL A 105 -4.15 -5.47 -7.01
N LYS A 106 -4.84 -4.67 -6.21
CA LYS A 106 -6.27 -4.80 -5.98
C LYS A 106 -7.02 -3.80 -6.85
N ILE A 107 -7.96 -4.27 -7.65
CA ILE A 107 -8.86 -3.42 -8.44
C ILE A 107 -10.29 -3.96 -8.26
N ASN A 108 -11.23 -3.07 -7.93
CA ASN A 108 -12.63 -3.41 -7.70
C ASN A 108 -12.78 -4.54 -6.68
N ASP A 109 -12.08 -4.36 -5.55
CA ASP A 109 -12.03 -5.31 -4.45
C ASP A 109 -11.45 -6.70 -4.75
N LYS A 110 -10.81 -6.88 -5.90
CA LYS A 110 -10.19 -8.14 -6.32
C LYS A 110 -8.67 -8.02 -6.48
N TRP A 111 -7.93 -8.89 -5.81
CA TRP A 111 -6.49 -9.09 -6.03
C TRP A 111 -6.24 -9.82 -7.35
N LEU A 112 -5.24 -9.36 -8.10
CA LEU A 112 -4.96 -9.81 -9.47
C LEU A 112 -3.65 -10.59 -9.64
N GLY A 113 -2.81 -10.64 -8.61
CA GLY A 113 -1.55 -11.41 -8.57
C GLY A 113 -1.61 -12.61 -7.66
#